data_AF-A0A353QU05-F1
#
_entry.id   AF-A0A353QU05-F1
#
_cell.length_a   1.000
_cell.length_b   1.000
_cell.length_c   1.000
_cell.angle_alpha   90.00
_cell.angle_beta   90.00
_cell.angle_gamma   90.00
#
_symmetry.space_group_name_H-M   'P 1'
#
loop_
_entity.id
_entity.type
_entity.pdbx_description
1 polymer ?
#
loop_
_entity_poly.entity_id
_entity_poly.type
_entity_poly.pdbx_seq_one_letter_code
_entity_poly.pdbx_strand_id
1 'polypeptide(L)'
;EASVSIKVNNSEIEAILKAVEGELAGVFITSQAILVTEKPSTELLNRYSEGDYEIYVTSAVGVKCDRCWKYSGTLSEGICPACREAIK
;
A
#
# COMPACT_ATOMS: atom_id res chain seq x y z
N GLU A 1 -2.53 11.76 1.03
CA GLU A 1 -2.45 10.39 1.60
C GLU A 1 -1.68 9.52 0.62
N ALA A 2 -0.88 8.56 1.10
CA ALA A 2 0.19 7.92 0.32
C ALA A 2 -0.07 6.44 0.00
N SER A 3 0.52 5.99 -1.11
CA SER A 3 0.70 4.59 -1.50
C SER A 3 2.20 4.27 -1.59
N VAL A 4 2.59 3.13 -1.04
CA VAL A 4 3.99 2.64 -1.04
C VAL A 4 4.09 1.43 -1.95
N SER A 5 4.95 1.50 -2.95
CA SER A 5 5.30 0.34 -3.79
C SER A 5 6.71 -0.11 -3.44
N ILE A 6 6.86 -1.39 -3.14
CA ILE A 6 8.11 -2.00 -2.68
C ILE A 6 8.57 -2.97 -3.76
N LYS A 7 9.72 -2.69 -4.35
CA LYS A 7 10.40 -3.64 -5.22
C LYS A 7 11.58 -4.23 -4.47
N VAL A 8 11.71 -5.54 -4.52
CA VAL A 8 12.79 -6.27 -3.84
C VAL A 8 13.48 -7.17 -4.85
N ASN A 9 14.82 -7.14 -4.87
CA ASN A 9 15.62 -7.96 -5.80
C ASN A 9 16.15 -9.26 -5.14
N ASN A 10 15.61 -9.61 -3.98
CA ASN A 10 15.98 -10.77 -3.17
C ASN A 10 14.74 -11.61 -2.85
N SER A 11 14.75 -12.86 -3.28
CA SER A 11 13.59 -13.76 -3.22
C SER A 11 13.20 -14.17 -1.80
N GLU A 12 14.15 -14.24 -0.87
CA GLU A 12 13.86 -14.58 0.53
C GLU A 12 13.12 -13.43 1.22
N ILE A 13 13.60 -12.21 1.03
CA ILE A 13 12.95 -10.99 1.55
C ILE A 13 11.56 -10.82 0.91
N GLU A 14 11.45 -11.02 -0.41
CA GLU A 14 10.17 -10.96 -1.10
C GLU A 14 9.15 -11.95 -0.51
N ALA A 15 9.58 -13.18 -0.20
CA ALA A 15 8.72 -14.17 0.42
C ALA A 15 8.23 -13.76 1.82
N ILE A 16 9.12 -13.16 2.64
CA ILE A 16 8.76 -12.63 3.96
C ILE A 16 7.72 -11.51 3.84
N LEU A 17 7.96 -10.55 2.96
CA LEU A 17 7.06 -9.41 2.78
C LEU A 17 5.70 -9.84 2.20
N LYS A 18 5.67 -10.81 1.27
CA LYS A 18 4.43 -11.40 0.77
C LYS A 18 3.61 -12.06 1.86
N ALA A 19 4.26 -12.73 2.82
CA ALA A 19 3.56 -13.38 3.94
C ALA A 19 2.80 -12.39 4.84
N VAL A 20 3.23 -11.12 4.87
CA VAL A 20 2.63 -10.05 5.69
C VAL A 20 2.03 -8.90 4.86
N GLU A 21 1.84 -9.09 3.54
CA GLU A 21 1.48 -8.01 2.61
C GLU A 21 0.21 -7.26 3.04
N GLY A 22 -0.79 -7.98 3.55
CA GLY A 22 -2.05 -7.40 4.04
C GLY A 22 -1.89 -6.45 5.24
N GLU A 23 -0.79 -6.55 5.98
CA GLU A 23 -0.51 -5.73 7.17
C GLU A 23 0.42 -4.54 6.88
N LEU A 24 1.15 -4.56 5.76
CA LEU A 24 2.16 -3.55 5.44
C LEU A 24 1.60 -2.12 5.44
N ALA A 25 0.41 -1.92 4.88
CA ALA A 25 -0.23 -0.60 4.88
C ALA A 25 -0.61 -0.14 6.31
N GLY A 26 -0.83 -1.08 7.23
CA GLY A 26 -0.99 -0.81 8.65
C GLY A 26 0.33 -0.41 9.30
N VAL A 27 1.40 -1.16 9.05
CA VAL A 27 2.74 -0.90 9.61
C VAL A 27 3.30 0.44 9.14
N PHE A 28 3.14 0.77 7.86
CA PHE A 28 3.66 2.02 7.28
C PHE A 28 2.74 3.22 7.44
N ILE A 29 1.56 3.04 8.05
CA ILE A 29 0.56 4.10 8.26
C ILE A 29 0.20 4.78 6.92
N THR A 30 0.00 3.96 5.89
CA THR A 30 -0.37 4.41 4.53
C THR A 30 -1.73 3.87 4.11
N SER A 31 -2.28 4.42 3.02
CA SER A 31 -3.53 3.89 2.46
C SER A 31 -3.32 2.55 1.75
N GLN A 32 -2.18 2.42 1.08
CA GLN A 32 -1.80 1.26 0.27
C GLN A 32 -0.31 0.96 0.49
N ALA A 33 0.03 -0.32 0.54
CA ALA A 33 1.40 -0.82 0.51
C ALA A 33 1.40 -2.15 -0.26
N ILE A 34 2.16 -2.23 -1.35
CA ILE A 34 2.14 -3.39 -2.26
C ILE A 34 3.55 -3.75 -2.71
N LEU A 35 3.78 -5.03 -2.99
CA LEU A 35 4.98 -5.45 -3.70
C LEU A 35 4.81 -5.27 -5.21
N VAL A 36 5.87 -4.82 -5.88
CA VAL A 36 5.90 -4.60 -7.33
C VAL A 36 7.17 -5.18 -7.94
N THR A 37 7.07 -5.65 -9.18
CA THR A 37 8.22 -6.10 -9.97
C THR A 37 8.90 -4.94 -10.70
N GLU A 38 8.15 -3.88 -10.97
CA GLU A 38 8.60 -2.73 -11.76
C GLU A 38 8.22 -1.41 -11.08
N LYS A 39 8.93 -0.34 -11.45
CA LYS A 39 8.64 1.01 -10.97
C LYS A 39 7.21 1.41 -11.38
N PRO A 40 6.41 2.03 -10.49
CA PRO A 40 5.10 2.58 -10.84
C PRO A 40 5.19 3.61 -11.99
N SER A 41 4.23 3.58 -12.90
CA SER A 41 4.10 4.54 -14.00
C SER A 41 3.51 5.89 -13.57
N THR A 42 2.99 5.97 -12.35
CA THR A 42 2.43 7.19 -11.76
C THR A 42 3.52 8.16 -11.29
N GLU A 43 3.14 9.42 -11.09
CA GLU A 43 4.04 10.44 -10.57
C GLU A 43 4.53 10.06 -9.16
N LEU A 44 5.86 10.05 -9.00
CA LEU A 44 6.49 9.74 -7.73
C LEU A 44 6.56 11.00 -6.85
N LEU A 45 6.05 10.90 -5.63
CA LEU A 45 6.28 11.89 -4.59
C LEU A 45 7.66 11.72 -3.97
N ASN A 46 8.14 10.48 -3.88
CA ASN A 46 9.47 10.16 -3.38
C ASN A 46 9.97 8.81 -3.93
N ARG A 47 11.29 8.62 -3.90
CA ARG A 47 11.97 7.35 -4.20
C ARG A 47 13.11 7.16 -3.22
N TYR A 48 13.23 5.95 -2.69
CA TYR A 48 14.38 5.52 -1.89
C TYR A 48 14.89 4.18 -2.39
N SER A 49 16.21 3.98 -2.36
CA SER A 49 16.83 2.73 -2.77
C SER A 49 17.99 2.42 -1.83
N GLU A 50 18.00 1.22 -1.26
CA GLU A 50 19.05 0.75 -0.35
C GLU A 50 19.17 -0.77 -0.48
N GLY A 51 20.37 -1.26 -0.82
CA GLY A 51 20.64 -2.69 -0.99
C GLY A 51 19.67 -3.34 -1.97
N ASP A 52 18.92 -4.33 -1.47
CA ASP A 52 17.95 -5.12 -2.25
C ASP A 52 16.58 -4.44 -2.42
N TYR A 53 16.38 -3.23 -1.88
CA TYR A 53 15.09 -2.54 -1.85
C TYR A 53 15.05 -1.32 -2.79
N GLU A 54 13.95 -1.17 -3.51
CA GLU A 54 13.51 0.10 -4.07
C GLU A 54 12.10 0.43 -3.58
N ILE A 55 11.97 1.57 -2.91
CA ILE A 55 10.71 2.08 -2.37
C ILE A 55 10.27 3.27 -3.22
N TYR A 56 9.01 3.22 -3.66
CA TYR A 56 8.38 4.29 -4.42
C TYR A 56 7.17 4.79 -3.65
N VAL A 57 7.10 6.10 -3.42
CA VAL A 57 5.96 6.74 -2.76
C VAL A 57 5.19 7.52 -3.79
N THR A 58 3.89 7.25 -3.87
CA THR A 58 2.94 7.93 -4.77
C THR A 58 1.72 8.40 -3.98
N SER A 59 0.90 9.24 -4.60
CA SER A 59 -0.43 9.54 -4.05
C SER A 59 -1.27 8.27 -4.01
N ALA A 60 -2.01 8.06 -2.93
CA ALA A 60 -2.92 6.93 -2.83
C ALA A 60 -4.05 7.02 -3.88
N VAL A 61 -4.50 5.86 -4.37
CA VAL A 61 -5.53 5.77 -5.41
C VAL A 61 -6.88 5.44 -4.80
N GLY A 62 -7.94 6.07 -5.31
CA GLY A 62 -9.34 5.80 -4.96
C GLY A 62 -10.00 6.98 -4.28
N VAL A 63 -10.94 6.70 -3.37
CA VAL A 63 -11.62 7.71 -2.54
C VAL A 63 -11.39 7.37 -1.06
N LYS A 64 -11.29 8.38 -0.21
CA LYS A 64 -11.08 8.24 1.23
C LYS A 64 -12.28 7.56 1.89
N CYS A 65 -12.02 6.56 2.73
CA CYS A 65 -13.03 5.93 3.59
C CYS A 65 -13.34 6.83 4.80
N ASP A 66 -14.61 7.06 5.10
CA ASP A 66 -15.03 7.97 6.17
C ASP A 66 -14.69 7.46 7.58
N ARG A 67 -14.53 6.14 7.75
CA ARG A 67 -14.24 5.51 9.04
C ARG A 67 -12.76 5.35 9.34
N CYS A 68 -11.99 4.75 8.44
CA CYS A 68 -10.55 4.50 8.67
C CYS A 68 -9.63 5.51 8.01
N TRP A 69 -10.18 6.43 7.21
CA TRP A 69 -9.43 7.47 6.49
C TRP A 69 -8.36 6.96 5.53
N LYS A 70 -8.41 5.67 5.14
CA LYS A 70 -7.58 5.14 4.04
C LYS A 70 -8.30 5.34 2.71
N TYR A 71 -7.57 5.66 1.65
CA TYR A 71 -8.07 5.61 0.28
C TYR A 71 -8.33 4.16 -0.16
N SER A 72 -9.47 3.95 -0.81
CA SER A 72 -9.86 2.67 -1.38
C SER A 72 -10.54 2.87 -2.74
N GLY A 73 -10.29 1.97 -3.67
CA GLY A 73 -11.02 1.91 -4.95
C GLY A 73 -12.43 1.33 -4.83
N THR A 74 -12.79 0.78 -3.67
CA THR A 74 -14.08 0.13 -3.45
C THR A 74 -14.71 0.66 -2.17
N LEU A 75 -15.65 1.59 -2.31
CA LEU A 75 -16.45 2.09 -1.20
C LEU A 75 -17.92 1.71 -1.41
N SER A 76 -18.65 1.52 -0.32
CA SER A 76 -20.11 1.45 -0.30
C SER A 76 -20.55 2.34 0.86
N GLU A 77 -21.41 3.31 0.57
CA GLU A 77 -21.85 4.33 1.54
C GLU A 77 -20.68 5.04 2.25
N GLY A 78 -19.59 5.34 1.51
CA GLY A 78 -18.39 6.00 2.06
C GLY A 78 -17.46 5.08 2.87
N ILE A 79 -17.80 3.81 3.06
CA ILE A 79 -17.05 2.87 3.91
C ILE A 79 -16.36 1.80 3.07
N CYS A 80 -15.11 1.44 3.40
CA CYS A 80 -14.35 0.38 2.73
C CYS A 80 -14.72 -1.04 3.23
N PRO A 81 -14.44 -2.11 2.47
CA PRO A 81 -14.79 -3.49 2.85
C PRO A 81 -14.29 -3.89 4.23
N ALA A 82 -13.03 -3.57 4.55
CA ALA A 82 -12.44 -3.88 5.86
C ALA A 82 -13.20 -3.21 7.02
N CYS A 83 -13.63 -1.96 6.82
CA CYS A 83 -14.42 -1.24 7.82
C CYS A 83 -15.83 -1.79 7.96
N ARG A 84 -16.47 -2.21 6.86
CA ARG A 84 -17.80 -2.85 6.91
C ARG A 84 -17.74 -4.18 7.64
N GLU A 85 -16.69 -4.96 7.43
CA GLU A 85 -16.50 -6.22 8.14
C GLU A 85 -16.29 -5.99 9.64
N ALA A 86 -15.52 -4.98 10.01
CA ALA A 86 -15.22 -4.66 11.41
C ALA A 86 -16.41 -4.11 12.23
N ILE A 87 -17.55 -3.80 11.60
CA ILE A 87 -18.76 -3.28 12.26
C ILE A 87 -19.96 -4.24 12.15
N LYS A 88 -19.76 -5.42 11.57
CA LYS A 88 -20.71 -6.54 11.69
C LYS A 88 -20.59 -7.17 13.06
#